data_AF-A0A6J3G4Q2-F1
#
_entry.id   AF-A0A6J3G4Q2-F1
#
_cell.length_a   1.000
_cell.length_b   1.000
_cell.length_c   1.000
_cell.angle_alpha   90.00
_cell.angle_beta   90.00
_cell.angle_gamma   90.00
#
_symmetry.space_group_name_H-M   'P 1'
#
loop_
_entity.id
_entity.type
_entity.pdbx_description
1 polymer ?
#
loop_
_entity_poly.entity_id
_entity_poly.type
_entity_poly.pdbx_seq_one_letter_code
_entity_poly.pdbx_strand_id
1 'polypeptide(L)'
;MGAKSKWLAGDVPAARSILALAFQANPNSEEIWLAAVKLESENDEYERARRLLAKARSSAPTARVFMKSVKLEWVQDNIKAAQDLCEEALRHYEDFPKLWMMKGQIEEQKELMEKAREAYNQGLKKCPHSTALWLLLSRLEEKIGQLTRARAILEKSRLKNPKNPGLWLESVRLEYRAGLKNIANTLMAKALQECPNSGILWSEAIFLEARPQRKTKSVDALKKCEHDPHVLLAVAKLFWSERKITKAREWFHRTVKIDSDLGDAWAFFYKFELQHGTEEQQEEVRKRCESAEPRHGELWCAVSKDIANWQKKIGEVLRLVAGRIKNTF
;
A
#
# COMPACT_ATOMS: atom_id res chain seq x y z
N MET A 1 -19.76 -10.20 10.04
CA MET A 1 -20.59 -9.08 9.53
C MET A 1 -21.34 -8.35 10.64
N GLY A 2 -22.11 -9.02 11.51
CA GLY A 2 -22.90 -8.36 12.57
C GLY A 2 -22.09 -7.52 13.59
N ALA A 3 -20.88 -7.95 13.95
CA ALA A 3 -20.02 -7.13 14.83
C ALA A 3 -19.56 -5.82 14.15
N LYS A 4 -19.28 -5.85 12.83
CA LYS A 4 -18.87 -4.66 12.07
C LYS A 4 -20.02 -3.67 11.93
N SER A 5 -21.25 -4.13 11.69
CA SER A 5 -22.41 -3.23 11.56
C SER A 5 -22.74 -2.52 12.88
N LYS A 6 -22.73 -3.22 14.01
CA LYS A 6 -22.93 -2.60 15.33
C LYS A 6 -21.83 -1.63 15.71
N TRP A 7 -20.59 -1.97 15.36
CA TRP A 7 -19.44 -1.08 15.56
C TRP A 7 -19.55 0.21 14.73
N LEU A 8 -19.92 0.11 13.44
CA LEU A 8 -20.17 1.28 12.59
C LEU A 8 -21.35 2.13 13.07
N ALA A 9 -22.34 1.51 13.74
CA ALA A 9 -23.44 2.20 14.39
C ALA A 9 -23.04 2.87 15.73
N GLY A 10 -21.79 2.74 16.18
CA GLY A 10 -21.26 3.33 17.41
C GLY A 10 -21.47 2.48 18.68
N ASP A 11 -22.07 1.29 18.58
CA ASP A 11 -22.33 0.41 19.72
C ASP A 11 -21.19 -0.60 19.92
N VAL A 12 -20.14 -0.12 20.59
CA VAL A 12 -18.95 -0.91 20.93
C VAL A 12 -19.28 -2.06 21.91
N PRO A 13 -20.06 -1.85 23.00
CA PRO A 13 -20.40 -2.93 23.91
C PRO A 13 -21.17 -4.07 23.25
N ALA A 14 -22.14 -3.78 22.37
CA ALA A 14 -22.88 -4.84 21.68
C ALA A 14 -22.02 -5.57 20.64
N ALA A 15 -21.10 -4.87 19.97
CA ALA A 15 -20.14 -5.51 19.08
C ALA A 15 -19.21 -6.48 19.85
N ARG A 16 -18.76 -6.10 21.06
CA ARG A 16 -18.00 -6.98 21.97
C ARG A 16 -18.81 -8.20 22.40
N SER A 17 -20.08 -8.02 22.75
CA SER A 17 -20.97 -9.13 23.15
C SER A 17 -21.16 -10.14 22.00
N ILE A 18 -21.37 -9.65 20.77
CA ILE A 18 -21.45 -10.52 19.59
C ILE A 18 -20.14 -11.27 19.36
N LEU A 19 -18.99 -10.62 19.51
CA LEU A 19 -17.70 -11.30 19.39
C LEU A 19 -17.49 -12.34 20.49
N ALA A 20 -17.95 -12.08 21.72
CA ALA A 20 -17.90 -13.05 22.82
C ALA A 20 -18.75 -14.29 22.52
N LEU A 21 -19.97 -14.11 21.98
CA LEU A 21 -20.79 -15.21 21.50
C LEU A 21 -20.11 -15.96 20.35
N ALA A 22 -19.45 -15.24 19.45
CA ALA A 22 -18.73 -15.85 18.34
C ALA A 22 -17.51 -16.67 18.80
N PHE A 23 -16.84 -16.28 19.89
CA PHE A 23 -15.79 -17.08 20.52
C PHE A 23 -16.34 -18.35 21.18
N GLN A 24 -17.53 -18.31 21.77
CA GLN A 24 -18.17 -19.50 22.32
C GLN A 24 -18.56 -20.49 21.22
N ALA A 25 -19.04 -19.99 20.08
CA ALA A 25 -19.39 -20.82 18.94
C ALA A 25 -18.15 -21.39 18.22
N ASN A 26 -17.10 -20.57 18.00
CA ASN A 26 -15.94 -20.93 17.20
C ASN A 26 -14.60 -20.52 17.87
N PRO A 27 -14.10 -21.31 18.85
CA PRO A 27 -12.89 -20.97 19.62
C PRO A 27 -11.60 -20.83 18.78
N ASN A 28 -11.48 -21.58 17.69
CA ASN A 28 -10.24 -21.73 16.91
C ASN A 28 -10.14 -20.77 15.71
N SER A 29 -11.10 -19.87 15.54
CA SER A 29 -11.20 -19.06 14.32
C SER A 29 -10.28 -17.84 14.36
N GLU A 30 -9.26 -17.83 13.49
CA GLU A 30 -8.30 -16.71 13.35
C GLU A 30 -9.01 -15.37 13.13
N GLU A 31 -10.00 -15.34 12.23
CA GLU A 31 -10.66 -14.10 11.82
C GLU A 31 -11.41 -13.41 12.95
N ILE A 32 -11.97 -14.18 13.88
CA ILE A 32 -12.70 -13.64 15.04
C ILE A 32 -11.71 -13.03 16.03
N TRP A 33 -10.57 -13.70 16.28
CA TRP A 33 -9.48 -13.13 17.07
C TRP A 33 -8.96 -11.83 16.46
N LEU A 34 -8.71 -11.80 15.16
CA LEU A 34 -8.23 -10.60 14.48
C LEU A 34 -9.28 -9.47 14.45
N ALA A 35 -10.57 -9.79 14.33
CA ALA A 35 -11.64 -8.82 14.41
C ALA A 35 -11.80 -8.24 15.82
N ALA A 36 -11.66 -9.06 16.86
CA ALA A 36 -11.68 -8.60 18.25
C ALA A 36 -10.50 -7.69 18.56
N VAL A 37 -9.29 -8.06 18.14
CA VAL A 37 -8.10 -7.21 18.30
C VAL A 37 -8.25 -5.89 17.55
N LYS A 38 -8.82 -5.92 16.34
CA LYS A 38 -9.10 -4.70 15.58
C LYS A 38 -10.03 -3.77 16.37
N LEU A 39 -11.14 -4.30 16.87
CA LEU A 39 -12.12 -3.53 17.65
C LEU A 39 -11.49 -2.93 18.91
N GLU A 40 -10.72 -3.69 19.68
CA GLU A 40 -10.08 -3.14 20.89
C GLU A 40 -8.98 -2.13 20.56
N SER A 41 -8.24 -2.34 19.46
CA SER A 41 -7.19 -1.41 19.01
C SER A 41 -7.71 -0.07 18.48
N GLU A 42 -8.98 -0.01 18.03
CA GLU A 42 -9.62 1.22 17.55
C GLU A 42 -10.30 2.00 18.68
N ASN A 43 -10.46 1.39 19.87
CA ASN A 43 -11.06 2.02 21.06
C ASN A 43 -10.01 2.35 22.15
N ASP A 44 -8.73 2.40 21.78
CA ASP A 44 -7.59 2.66 22.68
C ASP A 44 -7.41 1.67 23.85
N GLU A 45 -8.09 0.51 23.82
CA GLU A 45 -8.02 -0.54 24.84
C GLU A 45 -6.89 -1.54 24.55
N TYR A 46 -5.68 -0.99 24.49
CA TYR A 46 -4.47 -1.69 24.06
C TYR A 46 -4.06 -2.87 24.94
N GLU A 47 -4.21 -2.77 26.25
CA GLU A 47 -3.84 -3.84 27.17
C GLU A 47 -4.72 -5.06 27.00
N ARG A 48 -6.03 -4.83 26.79
CA ARG A 48 -6.99 -5.88 26.49
C ARG A 48 -6.66 -6.53 25.15
N ALA A 49 -6.31 -5.73 24.14
CA ALA A 49 -5.86 -6.24 22.85
C ALA A 49 -4.59 -7.12 22.98
N ARG A 50 -3.60 -6.73 23.81
CA ARG A 50 -2.40 -7.55 24.10
C ARG A 50 -2.77 -8.90 24.72
N ARG A 51 -3.65 -8.91 25.73
CA ARG A 51 -4.12 -10.16 26.37
C ARG A 51 -4.85 -11.07 25.39
N LEU A 52 -5.71 -10.49 24.54
CA LEU A 52 -6.41 -11.22 23.49
C LEU A 52 -5.43 -11.82 22.47
N LEU A 53 -4.39 -11.08 22.07
CA LEU A 53 -3.34 -11.57 21.18
C LEU A 53 -2.48 -12.66 21.82
N ALA A 54 -2.17 -12.56 23.11
CA ALA A 54 -1.45 -13.63 23.83
C ALA A 54 -2.27 -14.93 23.85
N LYS A 55 -3.58 -14.83 24.09
CA LYS A 55 -4.50 -15.97 23.99
C LYS A 55 -4.62 -16.48 22.56
N ALA A 56 -4.70 -15.60 21.57
CA ALA A 56 -4.73 -15.98 20.15
C ALA A 56 -3.46 -16.72 19.71
N ARG A 57 -2.28 -16.28 20.17
CA ARG A 57 -1.00 -16.97 19.90
C ARG A 57 -0.97 -18.40 20.44
N SER A 58 -1.64 -18.65 21.57
CA SER A 58 -1.71 -19.99 22.16
C SER A 58 -2.81 -20.86 21.52
N SER A 59 -3.97 -20.27 21.21
CA SER A 59 -5.14 -20.99 20.71
C SER A 59 -5.11 -21.24 19.20
N ALA A 60 -4.57 -20.31 18.43
CA ALA A 60 -4.49 -20.35 16.97
C ALA A 60 -3.23 -19.59 16.51
N PRO A 61 -2.03 -20.17 16.71
CA PRO A 61 -0.80 -19.59 16.19
C PRO A 61 -0.86 -19.60 14.66
N THR A 62 -1.06 -18.44 14.07
CA THR A 62 -0.89 -18.24 12.63
C THR A 62 0.02 -17.03 12.39
N ALA A 63 0.75 -17.04 11.28
CA ALA A 63 1.64 -15.94 10.91
C ALA A 63 0.90 -14.58 10.89
N ARG A 64 -0.41 -14.58 10.58
CA ARG A 64 -1.25 -13.37 10.58
C ARG A 64 -1.55 -12.86 11.99
N VAL A 65 -1.74 -13.74 12.98
CA VAL A 65 -1.87 -13.36 14.40
C VAL A 65 -0.56 -12.76 14.91
N PHE A 66 0.58 -13.41 14.65
CA PHE A 66 1.89 -12.86 14.99
C PHE A 66 2.16 -11.51 14.32
N MET A 67 1.86 -11.40 13.02
CA MET A 67 1.94 -10.14 12.28
C MET A 67 1.13 -9.01 12.97
N LYS A 68 -0.07 -9.32 13.47
CA LYS A 68 -0.90 -8.34 14.18
C LYS A 68 -0.38 -8.03 15.57
N SER A 69 0.21 -9.00 16.26
CA SER A 69 0.89 -8.81 17.54
C SER A 69 2.08 -7.87 17.41
N VAL A 70 2.95 -8.12 16.42
CA VAL A 70 4.08 -7.23 16.11
C VAL A 70 3.58 -5.83 15.81
N LYS A 71 2.55 -5.69 14.96
CA LYS A 71 1.97 -4.38 14.63
C LYS A 71 1.44 -3.62 15.85
N LEU A 72 0.86 -4.32 16.83
CA LEU A 72 0.30 -3.68 18.01
C LEU A 72 1.42 -3.09 18.89
N GLU A 73 2.47 -3.87 19.18
CA GLU A 73 3.61 -3.37 19.93
C GLU A 73 4.35 -2.26 19.17
N TRP A 74 4.35 -2.34 17.83
CA TRP A 74 4.95 -1.33 16.98
C TRP A 74 4.22 0.01 17.01
N VAL A 75 2.88 0.00 17.08
CA VAL A 75 2.06 1.23 17.22
C VAL A 75 2.25 1.88 18.60
N GLN A 76 2.63 1.11 19.61
CA GLN A 76 2.81 1.58 20.98
C GLN A 76 4.27 1.97 21.30
N ASP A 77 5.11 2.08 20.27
CA ASP A 77 6.55 2.37 20.38
C ASP A 77 7.35 1.38 21.26
N ASN A 78 6.81 0.19 21.52
CA ASN A 78 7.49 -0.88 22.25
C ASN A 78 8.43 -1.66 21.31
N ILE A 79 9.45 -0.97 20.78
CA ILE A 79 10.25 -1.50 19.67
C ILE A 79 11.05 -2.75 20.04
N LYS A 80 11.49 -2.90 21.30
CA LYS A 80 12.22 -4.11 21.75
C LYS A 80 11.31 -5.33 21.74
N ALA A 81 10.14 -5.25 22.39
CA ALA A 81 9.17 -6.32 22.38
C ALA A 81 8.69 -6.65 20.96
N ALA A 82 8.51 -5.63 20.10
CA ALA A 82 8.16 -5.85 18.70
C ALA A 82 9.22 -6.67 17.94
N GLN A 83 10.51 -6.44 18.21
CA GLN A 83 11.60 -7.23 17.62
C GLN A 83 11.63 -8.67 18.13
N ASP A 84 11.51 -8.86 19.44
CA ASP A 84 11.50 -10.20 20.04
C ASP A 84 10.33 -11.02 19.48
N LEU A 85 9.13 -10.42 19.41
CA LEU A 85 7.96 -11.04 18.79
C LEU A 85 8.14 -11.31 17.29
N CYS A 86 8.81 -10.41 16.56
CA CYS A 86 9.15 -10.62 15.15
C CYS A 86 10.10 -11.80 14.98
N GLU A 87 11.12 -11.91 15.84
CA GLU A 87 12.11 -12.98 15.79
C GLU A 87 11.48 -14.34 16.15
N GLU A 88 10.67 -14.39 17.20
CA GLU A 88 9.85 -15.56 17.55
C GLU A 88 8.94 -15.96 16.39
N ALA A 89 8.23 -14.99 15.81
CA ALA A 89 7.35 -15.25 14.68
C ALA A 89 8.10 -15.81 13.47
N LEU A 90 9.30 -15.29 13.20
CA LEU A 90 10.13 -15.77 12.09
C LEU A 90 10.70 -17.16 12.36
N ARG A 91 11.06 -17.51 13.61
CA ARG A 91 11.49 -18.89 13.96
C ARG A 91 10.42 -19.93 13.64
N HIS A 92 9.14 -19.57 13.80
CA HIS A 92 8.01 -20.46 13.50
C HIS A 92 7.55 -20.35 12.04
N TYR A 93 7.60 -19.16 11.43
CA TYR A 93 7.05 -18.87 10.11
C TYR A 93 8.07 -18.16 9.22
N GLU A 94 9.12 -18.90 8.86
CA GLU A 94 10.21 -18.38 8.03
C GLU A 94 9.77 -18.02 6.60
N ASP A 95 8.75 -18.70 6.08
CA ASP A 95 8.23 -18.57 4.71
C ASP A 95 7.29 -17.36 4.52
N PHE A 96 6.93 -16.64 5.60
CA PHE A 96 5.98 -15.55 5.49
C PHE A 96 6.69 -14.20 5.24
N PRO A 97 6.67 -13.64 4.00
CA PRO A 97 7.49 -12.49 3.63
C PRO A 97 7.12 -11.21 4.39
N LYS A 98 5.86 -11.09 4.81
CA LYS A 98 5.37 -9.86 5.46
C LYS A 98 5.93 -9.68 6.88
N LEU A 99 6.33 -10.76 7.55
CA LEU A 99 7.07 -10.68 8.82
C LEU A 99 8.49 -10.13 8.60
N TRP A 100 9.17 -10.58 7.54
CA TRP A 100 10.46 -10.01 7.13
C TRP A 100 10.35 -8.52 6.77
N MET A 101 9.27 -8.12 6.09
CA MET A 101 8.99 -6.71 5.82
C MET A 101 8.88 -5.89 7.11
N MET A 102 8.12 -6.38 8.09
CA MET A 102 7.96 -5.69 9.39
C MET A 102 9.27 -5.60 10.16
N LYS A 103 10.04 -6.71 10.22
CA LYS A 103 11.34 -6.72 10.89
C LYS A 103 12.27 -5.66 10.30
N GLY A 104 12.38 -5.58 8.98
CA GLY A 104 13.22 -4.56 8.34
C GLY A 104 12.72 -3.14 8.57
N GLN A 105 11.41 -2.89 8.51
CA GLN A 105 10.85 -1.56 8.78
C GLN A 105 11.04 -1.11 10.24
N ILE A 106 10.95 -2.04 11.19
CA ILE A 106 11.23 -1.78 12.61
C ILE A 106 12.71 -1.41 12.80
N GLU A 107 13.63 -2.11 12.14
CA GLU A 107 15.07 -1.78 12.20
C GLU A 107 15.39 -0.46 11.48
N GLU A 108 14.68 -0.13 10.40
CA GLU A 108 14.80 1.18 9.73
C GLU A 108 14.41 2.35 10.64
N GLN A 109 13.38 2.17 11.48
CA GLN A 109 12.99 3.19 12.45
C GLN A 109 14.00 3.37 13.59
N LYS A 110 14.76 2.32 13.92
CA LYS A 110 15.88 2.39 14.86
C LYS A 110 17.16 2.97 14.26
N GLU A 111 17.12 3.41 13.00
CA GLU A 111 18.28 3.89 12.24
C GLU A 111 19.39 2.82 12.05
N LEU A 112 19.09 1.55 12.32
CA LEU A 112 20.02 0.42 12.15
C LEU A 112 19.93 -0.13 10.72
N MET A 113 20.35 0.69 9.75
CA MET A 113 20.23 0.41 8.31
C MET A 113 20.90 -0.91 7.89
N GLU A 114 22.01 -1.28 8.54
CA GLU A 114 22.71 -2.53 8.24
C GLU A 114 21.93 -3.77 8.67
N LYS A 115 21.30 -3.73 9.86
CA LYS A 115 20.43 -4.82 10.34
C LYS A 115 19.17 -4.92 9.50
N ALA A 116 18.59 -3.80 9.08
CA ALA A 116 17.46 -3.79 8.16
C ALA A 116 17.82 -4.46 6.82
N ARG A 117 18.99 -4.13 6.27
CA ARG A 117 19.52 -4.77 5.06
C ARG A 117 19.72 -6.28 5.26
N GLU A 118 20.27 -6.70 6.39
CA GLU A 118 20.43 -8.12 6.70
C GLU A 118 19.08 -8.83 6.77
N ALA A 119 18.10 -8.26 7.49
CA ALA A 119 16.76 -8.82 7.62
C ALA A 119 16.08 -8.98 6.25
N TYR A 120 16.15 -7.97 5.38
CA TYR A 120 15.59 -8.09 4.03
C TYR A 120 16.34 -9.10 3.17
N ASN A 121 17.68 -9.16 3.23
CA ASN A 121 18.45 -10.16 2.49
C ASN A 121 18.16 -11.58 2.95
N GLN A 122 18.03 -11.82 4.26
CA GLN A 122 17.61 -13.11 4.82
C GLN A 122 16.19 -13.46 4.34
N GLY A 123 15.26 -12.52 4.41
CA GLY A 123 13.91 -12.69 3.91
C GLY A 123 13.85 -12.99 2.41
N LEU A 124 14.71 -12.39 1.58
CA LEU A 124 14.77 -12.65 0.13
C LEU A 124 15.46 -13.98 -0.23
N LYS A 125 16.32 -14.50 0.64
CA LYS A 125 16.86 -15.86 0.51
C LYS A 125 15.78 -16.90 0.74
N LYS A 126 14.92 -16.69 1.75
CA LYS A 126 13.83 -17.62 2.11
C LYS A 126 12.58 -17.43 1.24
N CYS A 127 12.19 -16.20 0.94
CA CYS A 127 11.01 -15.84 0.15
C CYS A 127 11.37 -15.08 -1.14
N PRO A 128 12.00 -15.74 -2.14
CA PRO A 128 12.53 -15.08 -3.33
C PRO A 128 11.44 -14.49 -4.26
N HIS A 129 10.20 -14.99 -4.18
CA HIS A 129 9.11 -14.58 -5.07
C HIS A 129 8.34 -13.33 -4.62
N SER A 130 8.64 -12.82 -3.42
CA SER A 130 7.90 -11.69 -2.85
C SER A 130 8.36 -10.35 -3.41
N THR A 131 7.60 -9.76 -4.33
CA THR A 131 7.97 -8.48 -4.96
C THR A 131 8.04 -7.32 -3.98
N ALA A 132 7.12 -7.25 -3.02
CA ALA A 132 7.11 -6.18 -2.03
C ALA A 132 8.39 -6.12 -1.17
N LEU A 133 9.02 -7.27 -0.91
CA LEU A 133 10.27 -7.34 -0.16
C LEU A 133 11.46 -6.84 -1.00
N TRP A 134 11.48 -7.18 -2.29
CA TRP A 134 12.47 -6.63 -3.25
C TRP A 134 12.35 -5.10 -3.35
N LEU A 135 11.12 -4.57 -3.39
CA LEU A 135 10.88 -3.13 -3.42
C LEU A 135 11.39 -2.42 -2.16
N LEU A 136 11.13 -2.99 -0.98
CA LEU A 136 11.64 -2.44 0.28
C LEU A 136 13.18 -2.44 0.33
N LEU A 137 13.83 -3.55 -0.05
CA LEU A 137 15.29 -3.60 -0.08
C LEU A 137 15.88 -2.59 -1.07
N SER A 138 15.27 -2.46 -2.26
CA SER A 138 15.71 -1.46 -3.24
C SER A 138 15.60 -0.03 -2.71
N ARG A 139 14.48 0.32 -2.06
CA ARG A 139 14.27 1.65 -1.48
C ARG A 139 15.19 1.92 -0.30
N LEU A 140 15.51 0.91 0.49
CA LEU A 140 16.48 1.01 1.57
C LEU A 140 17.87 1.35 1.02
N GLU A 141 18.37 0.62 0.03
CA GLU A 141 19.68 0.88 -0.58
C GLU A 141 19.73 2.24 -1.30
N GLU A 142 18.63 2.65 -1.92
CA GLU A 142 18.48 4.00 -2.47
C GLU A 142 18.61 5.07 -1.38
N LYS A 143 17.94 4.90 -0.23
CA LYS A 143 17.99 5.83 0.91
C LYS A 143 19.39 5.92 1.53
N ILE A 144 20.16 4.83 1.51
CA ILE A 144 21.55 4.79 1.98
C ILE A 144 22.51 5.45 0.96
N GLY A 145 22.04 5.77 -0.26
CA GLY A 145 22.82 6.40 -1.32
C GLY A 145 23.59 5.43 -2.21
N GLN A 146 23.37 4.11 -2.06
CA GLN A 146 24.06 3.08 -2.85
C GLN A 146 23.23 2.69 -4.08
N LEU A 147 23.10 3.63 -5.02
CA LEU A 147 22.25 3.50 -6.21
C LEU A 147 22.63 2.30 -7.10
N THR A 148 23.93 2.05 -7.27
CA THR A 148 24.44 0.93 -8.07
C THR A 148 24.02 -0.42 -7.48
N ARG A 149 24.06 -0.54 -6.15
CA ARG A 149 23.60 -1.75 -5.45
C ARG A 149 22.09 -1.89 -5.58
N ALA A 150 21.32 -0.81 -5.40
CA ALA A 150 19.87 -0.83 -5.59
C ALA A 150 19.48 -1.30 -7.01
N ARG A 151 20.18 -0.82 -8.05
CA ARG A 151 20.02 -1.29 -9.44
C ARG A 151 20.30 -2.80 -9.58
N ALA A 152 21.40 -3.28 -9.00
CA ALA A 152 21.75 -4.70 -9.02
C ALA A 152 20.73 -5.57 -8.27
N ILE A 153 20.16 -5.09 -7.17
CA ILE A 153 19.09 -5.77 -6.43
C ILE A 153 17.82 -5.84 -7.31
N LEU A 154 17.43 -4.75 -7.97
CA LEU A 154 16.28 -4.78 -8.87
C LEU A 154 16.50 -5.67 -10.08
N GLU A 155 17.70 -5.69 -10.66
CA GLU A 155 18.05 -6.64 -11.73
C GLU A 155 17.92 -8.10 -11.29
N LYS A 156 18.46 -8.44 -10.12
CA LYS A 156 18.29 -9.78 -9.51
C LYS A 156 16.81 -10.09 -9.27
N SER A 157 16.03 -9.11 -8.83
CA SER A 157 14.60 -9.27 -8.59
C SER A 157 13.84 -9.61 -9.88
N ARG A 158 14.16 -8.94 -11.00
CA ARG A 158 13.57 -9.21 -12.32
C ARG A 158 13.97 -10.57 -12.89
N LEU A 159 15.20 -11.02 -12.63
CA LEU A 159 15.64 -12.36 -13.04
C LEU A 159 14.91 -13.47 -12.26
N LYS A 160 14.71 -13.28 -10.95
CA LYS A 160 14.01 -14.26 -10.10
C LYS A 160 12.50 -14.25 -10.28
N ASN A 161 11.91 -13.08 -10.55
CA ASN A 161 10.48 -12.90 -10.81
C ASN A 161 10.30 -12.25 -12.18
N PRO A 162 10.47 -13.03 -13.27
CA PRO A 162 10.31 -12.51 -14.62
C PRO A 162 8.88 -12.03 -14.85
N LYS A 163 8.71 -11.06 -15.75
CA LYS A 163 7.40 -10.52 -16.17
C LYS A 163 6.54 -9.91 -15.06
N ASN A 164 7.13 -9.46 -13.94
CA ASN A 164 6.38 -8.72 -12.94
C ASN A 164 6.45 -7.20 -13.19
N PRO A 165 5.30 -6.53 -13.44
CA PRO A 165 5.29 -5.11 -13.76
C PRO A 165 5.67 -4.21 -12.58
N GLY A 166 5.48 -4.64 -11.33
CA GLY A 166 5.84 -3.85 -10.15
C GLY A 166 7.34 -3.67 -9.99
N LEU A 167 8.14 -4.71 -10.31
CA LEU A 167 9.60 -4.64 -10.25
C LEU A 167 10.18 -3.81 -11.39
N TRP A 168 9.58 -3.93 -12.58
CA TRP A 168 9.91 -3.07 -13.72
C TRP A 168 9.64 -1.60 -13.42
N LEU A 169 8.46 -1.30 -12.86
CA LEU A 169 8.07 0.06 -12.52
C LEU A 169 9.03 0.69 -11.50
N GLU A 170 9.41 -0.02 -10.43
CA GLU A 170 10.39 0.52 -9.48
C GLU A 170 11.77 0.73 -10.11
N SER A 171 12.20 -0.16 -11.01
CA SER A 171 13.47 0.04 -11.71
C SER A 171 13.48 1.29 -12.58
N VAL A 172 12.37 1.58 -13.25
CA VAL A 172 12.23 2.80 -14.04
C VAL A 172 12.20 4.03 -13.13
N ARG A 173 11.49 3.97 -12.00
CA ARG A 173 11.44 5.07 -11.03
C ARG A 173 12.78 5.34 -10.36
N LEU A 174 13.56 4.31 -10.06
CA LEU A 174 14.91 4.45 -9.52
C LEU A 174 15.79 5.26 -10.48
N GLU A 175 15.81 4.91 -11.77
CA GLU A 175 16.56 5.67 -12.78
C GLU A 175 16.04 7.09 -12.97
N TYR A 176 14.72 7.26 -12.91
CA TYR A 176 14.09 8.58 -13.01
C TYR A 176 14.49 9.48 -11.83
N ARG A 177 14.48 8.97 -10.60
CA ARG A 177 14.93 9.68 -9.39
C ARG A 177 16.44 9.99 -9.44
N ALA A 178 17.22 9.13 -10.07
CA ALA A 178 18.65 9.34 -10.31
C ALA A 178 18.94 10.47 -11.33
N GLY A 179 17.93 10.94 -12.06
CA GLY A 179 18.08 11.91 -13.16
C GLY A 179 18.43 11.27 -14.51
N LEU A 180 18.55 9.95 -14.60
CA LEU A 180 18.92 9.21 -15.80
C LEU A 180 17.69 8.91 -16.69
N LYS A 181 17.02 9.98 -17.15
CA LYS A 181 15.74 9.90 -17.89
C LYS A 181 15.81 9.04 -19.16
N ASN A 182 16.93 9.09 -19.88
CA ASN A 182 17.12 8.30 -21.11
C ASN A 182 17.11 6.80 -20.81
N ILE A 183 17.82 6.38 -19.77
CA ILE A 183 17.88 4.98 -19.32
C ILE A 183 16.51 4.55 -18.79
N ALA A 184 15.84 5.41 -18.04
CA ALA A 184 14.48 5.16 -17.56
C ALA A 184 13.50 4.89 -18.73
N ASN A 185 13.56 5.68 -19.80
CA ASN A 185 12.75 5.46 -21.01
C ASN A 185 13.10 4.16 -21.74
N THR A 186 14.39 3.83 -21.87
CA THR A 186 14.81 2.55 -22.47
C THR A 186 14.35 1.35 -21.63
N LEU A 187 14.44 1.43 -20.30
CA LEU A 187 13.93 0.39 -19.40
C LEU A 187 12.40 0.27 -19.47
N MET A 188 11.68 1.39 -19.56
CA MET A 188 10.23 1.37 -19.73
C MET A 188 9.82 0.70 -21.06
N ALA A 189 10.54 0.97 -22.14
CA ALA A 189 10.31 0.29 -23.42
C ALA A 189 10.49 -1.23 -23.30
N LYS A 190 11.55 -1.70 -22.61
CA LYS A 190 11.75 -3.13 -22.33
C LYS A 190 10.64 -3.72 -21.45
N ALA A 191 10.22 -2.98 -20.42
CA ALA A 191 9.14 -3.40 -19.54
C ALA A 191 7.81 -3.61 -20.31
N LEU A 192 7.48 -2.71 -21.24
CA LEU A 192 6.28 -2.82 -22.08
C LEU A 192 6.38 -3.94 -23.13
N GLN A 193 7.59 -4.33 -23.56
CA GLN A 193 7.78 -5.50 -24.42
C GLN A 193 7.47 -6.81 -23.69
N GLU A 194 7.90 -6.94 -22.44
CA GLU A 194 7.63 -8.14 -21.63
C GLU A 194 6.21 -8.18 -21.06
N CYS A 195 5.67 -7.02 -20.68
CA CYS A 195 4.38 -6.87 -20.01
C CYS A 195 3.49 -5.83 -20.71
N PRO A 196 2.99 -6.11 -21.93
CA PRO A 196 2.26 -5.13 -22.74
C PRO A 196 0.87 -4.79 -22.20
N ASN A 197 0.29 -5.61 -21.31
CA ASN A 197 -1.07 -5.43 -20.79
C ASN A 197 -1.09 -4.92 -19.34
N SER A 198 0.01 -4.36 -18.84
CA SER A 198 0.09 -3.87 -17.47
C SER A 198 -0.27 -2.39 -17.35
N GLY A 199 -1.38 -2.08 -16.69
CA GLY A 199 -1.83 -0.69 -16.51
C GLY A 199 -0.89 0.17 -15.67
N ILE A 200 -0.21 -0.40 -14.67
CA ILE A 200 0.76 0.37 -13.86
C ILE A 200 1.95 0.84 -14.69
N LEU A 201 2.49 0.01 -15.60
CA LEU A 201 3.60 0.39 -16.48
C LEU A 201 3.15 1.43 -17.50
N TRP A 202 1.98 1.24 -18.12
CA TRP A 202 1.41 2.24 -19.03
C TRP A 202 1.13 3.57 -18.36
N SER A 203 0.61 3.54 -17.12
CA SER A 203 0.35 4.76 -16.35
C SER A 203 1.62 5.58 -16.16
N GLU A 204 2.74 4.92 -15.81
CA GLU A 204 4.04 5.58 -15.62
C GLU A 204 4.67 5.99 -16.96
N ALA A 205 4.53 5.16 -18.00
CA ALA A 205 5.01 5.46 -19.35
C ALA A 205 4.42 6.76 -19.89
N ILE A 206 3.13 7.04 -19.62
CA ILE A 206 2.49 8.31 -20.01
C ILE A 206 3.18 9.52 -19.34
N PHE A 207 3.64 9.40 -18.10
CA PHE A 207 4.30 10.52 -17.40
C PHE A 207 5.76 10.71 -17.80
N LEU A 208 6.44 9.64 -18.19
CA LEU A 208 7.84 9.67 -18.64
C LEU A 208 8.01 10.36 -20.00
N GLU A 209 7.02 10.25 -20.89
CA GLU A 209 7.04 10.91 -22.19
C GLU A 209 6.96 12.44 -22.06
N ALA A 210 7.48 13.14 -23.06
CA ALA A 210 7.38 14.59 -23.16
C ALA A 210 5.91 15.03 -23.26
N ARG A 211 5.57 16.18 -22.67
CA ARG A 211 4.18 16.67 -22.55
C ARG A 211 3.34 16.55 -23.85
N PRO A 212 3.85 16.91 -25.04
CA PRO A 212 3.06 16.79 -26.29
C PRO A 212 2.76 15.35 -26.70
N GLN A 213 3.67 14.41 -26.40
CA GLN A 213 3.58 13.00 -26.79
C GLN A 213 2.72 12.17 -25.82
N ARG A 214 2.43 12.70 -24.62
CA ARG A 214 1.60 11.99 -23.61
C ARG A 214 0.22 11.64 -24.14
N LYS A 215 -0.37 12.50 -24.99
CA LYS A 215 -1.71 12.29 -25.54
C LYS A 215 -1.76 11.05 -26.42
N THR A 216 -0.83 10.90 -27.37
CA THR A 216 -0.77 9.72 -28.24
C THR A 216 -0.46 8.46 -27.43
N LYS A 217 0.51 8.54 -26.51
CA LYS A 217 0.84 7.41 -25.62
C LYS A 217 -0.34 6.96 -24.75
N SER A 218 -1.16 7.90 -24.28
CA SER A 218 -2.35 7.59 -23.48
C SER A 218 -3.44 6.89 -24.29
N VAL A 219 -3.57 7.20 -25.59
CA VAL A 219 -4.48 6.50 -26.49
C VAL A 219 -4.00 5.07 -26.75
N ASP A 220 -2.68 4.89 -26.95
CA ASP A 220 -2.08 3.56 -27.08
C ASP A 220 -2.29 2.72 -25.82
N ALA A 221 -2.13 3.33 -24.64
CA ALA A 221 -2.37 2.70 -23.35
C ALA A 221 -3.84 2.25 -23.21
N LEU A 222 -4.80 3.11 -23.58
CA LEU A 222 -6.23 2.74 -23.57
C LEU A 222 -6.53 1.60 -24.53
N LYS A 223 -5.94 1.59 -25.73
CA LYS A 223 -6.13 0.49 -26.69
C LYS A 223 -5.58 -0.85 -26.18
N LYS A 224 -4.56 -0.84 -25.33
CA LYS A 224 -3.95 -2.05 -24.75
C LYS A 224 -4.58 -2.47 -23.42
N CYS A 225 -5.05 -1.53 -22.62
CA CYS A 225 -5.49 -1.71 -21.23
C CYS A 225 -6.74 -0.87 -20.96
N GLU A 226 -7.82 -1.15 -21.69
CA GLU A 226 -8.99 -0.26 -21.82
C GLU A 226 -9.81 -0.11 -20.52
N HIS A 227 -9.78 -1.13 -19.65
CA HIS A 227 -10.50 -1.15 -18.38
C HIS A 227 -9.58 -1.13 -17.15
N ASP A 228 -8.29 -0.78 -17.31
CA ASP A 228 -7.38 -0.71 -16.16
C ASP A 228 -7.51 0.64 -15.42
N PRO A 229 -7.79 0.63 -14.11
CA PRO A 229 -8.00 1.86 -13.34
C PRO A 229 -6.75 2.74 -13.22
N HIS A 230 -5.53 2.19 -13.31
CA HIS A 230 -4.31 3.00 -13.30
C HIS A 230 -4.13 3.79 -14.61
N VAL A 231 -4.55 3.23 -15.74
CA VAL A 231 -4.51 3.91 -17.04
C VAL A 231 -5.57 5.01 -17.10
N LEU A 232 -6.79 4.72 -16.65
CA LEU A 232 -7.85 5.74 -16.54
C LEU A 232 -7.43 6.88 -15.61
N LEU A 233 -6.79 6.56 -14.48
CA LEU A 233 -6.22 7.54 -13.56
C LEU A 233 -5.11 8.38 -14.21
N ALA A 234 -4.25 7.77 -15.03
CA ALA A 234 -3.22 8.49 -15.77
C ALA A 234 -3.81 9.46 -16.81
N VAL A 235 -4.86 9.03 -17.51
CA VAL A 235 -5.60 9.88 -18.46
C VAL A 235 -6.31 11.04 -17.74
N ALA A 236 -6.94 10.79 -16.60
CA ALA A 236 -7.56 11.84 -15.78
C ALA A 236 -6.52 12.87 -15.31
N LYS A 237 -5.37 12.42 -14.82
CA LYS A 237 -4.22 13.27 -14.48
C LYS A 237 -3.68 14.06 -15.69
N LEU A 238 -3.67 13.47 -16.89
CA LEU A 238 -3.27 14.15 -18.12
C LEU A 238 -4.24 15.30 -18.45
N PHE A 239 -5.55 15.05 -18.43
CA PHE A 239 -6.54 16.11 -18.66
C PHE A 239 -6.50 17.21 -17.59
N TRP A 240 -6.23 16.84 -16.34
CA TRP A 240 -6.01 17.82 -15.28
C TRP A 240 -4.75 18.66 -15.54
N SER A 241 -3.65 18.05 -15.98
CA SER A 241 -2.43 18.76 -16.39
C SER A 241 -2.66 19.71 -17.58
N GLU A 242 -3.54 19.34 -18.51
CA GLU A 242 -3.95 20.19 -19.65
C GLU A 242 -5.00 21.25 -19.28
N ARG A 243 -5.39 21.34 -17.99
CA ARG A 243 -6.42 22.25 -17.45
C ARG A 243 -7.83 22.05 -18.03
N LYS A 244 -8.11 20.88 -18.61
CA LYS A 244 -9.44 20.52 -19.13
C LYS A 244 -10.32 19.92 -18.03
N ILE A 245 -10.80 20.78 -17.14
CA ILE A 245 -11.49 20.38 -15.89
C ILE A 245 -12.75 19.52 -16.11
N THR A 246 -13.58 19.83 -17.11
CA THR A 246 -14.83 19.10 -17.36
C THR A 246 -14.56 17.66 -17.77
N LYS A 247 -13.64 17.46 -18.71
CA LYS A 247 -13.19 16.13 -19.13
C LYS A 247 -12.46 15.41 -18.01
N ALA A 248 -11.56 16.09 -17.30
CA ALA A 248 -10.82 15.47 -16.18
C ALA A 248 -11.80 14.88 -15.15
N ARG A 249 -12.86 15.61 -14.78
CA ARG A 249 -13.89 15.14 -13.85
C ARG A 249 -14.63 13.89 -14.36
N GLU A 250 -15.03 13.87 -15.63
CA GLU A 250 -15.67 12.68 -16.23
C GLU A 250 -14.76 11.45 -16.16
N TRP A 251 -13.46 11.62 -16.46
CA TRP A 251 -12.48 10.54 -16.39
C TRP A 251 -12.19 10.10 -14.95
N PHE A 252 -12.20 11.02 -13.97
CA PHE A 252 -12.10 10.64 -12.55
C PHE A 252 -13.32 9.83 -12.10
N HIS A 253 -14.54 10.27 -12.43
CA HIS A 253 -15.75 9.49 -12.16
C HIS A 253 -15.72 8.10 -12.79
N ARG A 254 -15.24 8.00 -14.04
CA ARG A 254 -15.05 6.73 -14.72
C ARG A 254 -14.04 5.84 -14.01
N THR A 255 -12.92 6.41 -13.56
CA THR A 255 -11.86 5.69 -12.85
C THR A 255 -12.39 5.04 -11.57
N VAL A 256 -13.04 5.83 -10.69
CA VAL A 256 -13.56 5.34 -9.42
C VAL A 256 -14.77 4.42 -9.57
N LYS A 257 -15.46 4.45 -10.72
CA LYS A 257 -16.57 3.55 -11.02
C LYS A 257 -16.11 2.18 -11.49
N ILE A 258 -15.02 2.13 -12.26
CA ILE A 258 -14.41 0.88 -12.73
C ILE A 258 -13.75 0.14 -11.58
N ASP A 259 -12.92 0.83 -10.80
CA ASP A 259 -12.33 0.29 -9.58
C ASP A 259 -12.39 1.32 -8.45
N SER A 260 -13.24 1.01 -7.48
CA SER A 260 -13.41 1.81 -6.27
C SER A 260 -12.43 1.42 -5.15
N ASP A 261 -11.69 0.31 -5.29
CA ASP A 261 -10.74 -0.17 -4.29
C ASP A 261 -9.34 0.49 -4.42
N LEU A 262 -9.09 1.21 -5.52
CA LEU A 262 -7.85 1.93 -5.78
C LEU A 262 -7.83 3.28 -5.04
N GLY A 263 -7.15 3.32 -3.90
CA GLY A 263 -7.04 4.49 -3.02
C GLY A 263 -6.33 5.70 -3.64
N ASP A 264 -5.34 5.47 -4.51
CA ASP A 264 -4.67 6.57 -5.23
C ASP A 264 -5.65 7.33 -6.14
N ALA A 265 -6.63 6.64 -6.75
CA ALA A 265 -7.64 7.28 -7.60
C ALA A 265 -8.49 8.25 -6.78
N TRP A 266 -8.93 7.84 -5.60
CA TRP A 266 -9.65 8.71 -4.67
C TRP A 266 -8.78 9.88 -4.21
N ALA A 267 -7.50 9.66 -3.92
CA ALA A 267 -6.61 10.72 -3.47
C ALA A 267 -6.40 11.81 -4.54
N PHE A 268 -6.15 11.42 -5.79
CA PHE A 268 -6.05 12.38 -6.89
C PHE A 268 -7.39 13.05 -7.19
N PHE A 269 -8.51 12.31 -7.09
CA PHE A 269 -9.84 12.86 -7.34
C PHE A 269 -10.23 13.90 -6.27
N TYR A 270 -10.02 13.60 -5.00
CA TYR A 270 -10.28 14.54 -3.91
C TYR A 270 -9.40 15.79 -4.03
N LYS A 271 -8.13 15.63 -4.39
CA LYS A 271 -7.23 16.75 -4.63
C LYS A 271 -7.65 17.62 -5.84
N PHE A 272 -8.15 16.98 -6.90
CA PHE A 272 -8.69 17.69 -8.05
C PHE A 272 -9.91 18.55 -7.66
N GLU A 273 -10.84 17.99 -6.89
CA GLU A 273 -12.03 18.74 -6.44
C GLU A 273 -11.70 19.81 -5.40
N LEU A 274 -10.66 19.63 -4.58
CA LEU A 274 -10.15 20.72 -3.72
C LEU A 274 -9.61 21.92 -4.52
N GLN A 275 -9.12 21.70 -5.74
CA GLN A 275 -8.56 22.76 -6.58
C GLN A 275 -9.60 23.41 -7.52
N HIS A 276 -10.58 22.63 -7.98
CA HIS A 276 -11.48 23.03 -9.08
C HIS A 276 -12.97 22.72 -8.84
N GLY A 277 -13.32 22.16 -7.70
CA GLY A 277 -14.68 21.74 -7.35
C GLY A 277 -15.36 22.64 -6.32
N THR A 278 -16.67 22.44 -6.17
CA THR A 278 -17.46 23.04 -5.08
C THR A 278 -17.32 22.23 -3.79
N GLU A 279 -17.63 22.82 -2.64
CA GLU A 279 -17.61 22.11 -1.33
C GLU A 279 -18.51 20.85 -1.34
N GLU A 280 -19.65 20.90 -2.04
CA GLU A 280 -20.55 19.75 -2.18
C GLU A 280 -19.89 18.59 -2.94
N GLN A 281 -19.12 18.88 -4.00
CA GLN A 281 -18.38 17.86 -4.76
C GLN A 281 -17.27 17.24 -3.90
N GLN A 282 -16.58 18.04 -3.08
CA GLN A 282 -15.56 17.53 -2.16
C GLN A 282 -16.16 16.55 -1.14
N GLU A 283 -17.32 16.89 -0.58
CA GLU A 283 -18.04 15.99 0.33
C GLU A 283 -18.50 14.71 -0.36
N GLU A 284 -18.96 14.82 -1.61
CA GLU A 284 -19.38 13.67 -2.39
C GLU A 284 -18.23 12.68 -2.62
N VAL A 285 -17.06 13.15 -3.03
CA VAL A 285 -15.87 12.30 -3.20
C VAL A 285 -15.51 11.60 -1.90
N ARG A 286 -15.57 12.33 -0.78
CA ARG A 286 -15.29 11.78 0.54
C ARG A 286 -16.29 10.68 0.93
N LYS A 287 -17.60 10.93 0.80
CA LYS A 287 -18.64 9.94 1.11
C LYS A 287 -18.50 8.68 0.28
N ARG A 288 -18.20 8.82 -1.02
CA ARG A 288 -17.97 7.67 -1.91
C ARG A 288 -16.68 6.91 -1.58
N CYS A 289 -15.63 7.61 -1.14
CA CYS A 289 -14.40 6.95 -0.70
C CYS A 289 -14.61 6.17 0.61
N GLU A 290 -15.35 6.75 1.57
CA GLU A 290 -15.70 6.09 2.83
C GLU A 290 -16.58 4.85 2.62
N SER A 291 -17.48 4.86 1.62
CA SER A 291 -18.29 3.69 1.28
C SER A 291 -17.52 2.58 0.56
N ALA A 292 -16.52 2.94 -0.25
CA ALA A 292 -15.71 2.00 -1.02
C ALA A 292 -14.63 1.29 -0.18
N GLU A 293 -14.17 1.89 0.93
CA GLU A 293 -13.06 1.39 1.77
C GLU A 293 -11.80 0.93 0.99
N PRO A 294 -11.15 1.81 0.21
CA PRO A 294 -10.06 1.41 -0.68
C PRO A 294 -8.85 0.85 0.07
N ARG A 295 -8.26 -0.22 -0.47
CA ARG A 295 -7.14 -0.97 0.12
C ARG A 295 -5.89 -0.97 -0.74
N HIS A 296 -6.04 -0.76 -2.04
CA HIS A 296 -4.94 -0.78 -3.00
C HIS A 296 -4.52 0.64 -3.39
N GLY A 297 -3.39 0.77 -4.08
CA GLY A 297 -2.77 2.07 -4.38
C GLY A 297 -1.48 2.25 -3.60
N GLU A 298 -0.46 2.77 -4.26
CA GLU A 298 0.89 2.87 -3.71
C GLU A 298 1.01 4.06 -2.75
N LEU A 299 0.42 5.20 -3.09
CA LEU A 299 0.39 6.37 -2.21
C LEU A 299 -0.53 6.12 -1.03
N TRP A 300 -1.68 5.48 -1.29
CA TRP A 300 -2.60 5.06 -0.25
C TRP A 300 -1.95 4.05 0.70
N CYS A 301 -1.28 3.02 0.16
CA CYS A 301 -0.53 2.07 0.96
C CYS A 301 0.62 2.72 1.71
N ALA A 302 1.30 3.71 1.15
CA ALA A 302 2.38 4.40 1.83
C ALA A 302 1.86 5.12 3.09
N VAL A 303 0.78 5.90 2.96
CA VAL A 303 0.19 6.61 4.11
C VAL A 303 -0.50 5.66 5.10
N SER A 304 -1.23 4.66 4.62
CA SER A 304 -1.96 3.72 5.49
C SER A 304 -1.05 2.73 6.21
N LYS A 305 0.12 2.40 5.63
CA LYS A 305 1.13 1.56 6.29
C LYS A 305 2.07 2.36 7.17
N ASP A 306 2.07 3.70 7.09
CA ASP A 306 2.74 4.52 8.09
C ASP A 306 2.06 4.29 9.45
N ILE A 307 2.84 3.86 10.43
CA ILE A 307 2.36 3.44 11.75
C ILE A 307 1.61 4.57 12.47
N ALA A 308 2.10 5.81 12.34
CA ALA A 308 1.47 6.99 12.91
C ALA A 308 0.06 7.32 12.34
N ASN A 309 -0.29 6.75 11.18
CA ASN A 309 -1.59 6.98 10.54
C ASN A 309 -2.47 5.72 10.53
N TRP A 310 -2.01 4.61 11.10
CA TRP A 310 -2.65 3.29 11.00
C TRP A 310 -4.08 3.26 11.56
N GLN A 311 -4.35 4.05 12.61
CA GLN A 311 -5.65 4.09 13.29
C GLN A 311 -6.57 5.22 12.82
N LYS A 312 -6.08 6.07 11.90
CA LYS A 312 -6.87 7.20 11.42
C LYS A 312 -8.01 6.71 10.54
N LYS A 313 -9.14 7.41 10.61
CA LYS A 313 -10.31 7.11 9.77
C LYS A 313 -9.95 7.31 8.30
N ILE A 314 -10.62 6.57 7.42
CA ILE A 314 -10.37 6.58 5.96
C ILE A 314 -10.44 8.00 5.38
N GLY A 315 -11.38 8.83 5.84
CA GLY A 315 -11.48 10.23 5.42
C GLY A 315 -10.26 11.09 5.79
N GLU A 316 -9.59 10.81 6.91
CA GLU A 316 -8.34 11.49 7.30
C GLU A 316 -7.16 10.97 6.49
N VAL A 317 -7.09 9.66 6.25
CA VAL A 317 -6.08 9.05 5.37
C VAL A 317 -6.18 9.67 3.97
N LEU A 318 -7.39 9.83 3.44
CA LEU A 318 -7.62 10.48 2.15
C LEU A 318 -7.07 11.92 2.10
N ARG A 319 -7.32 12.72 3.14
CA ARG A 319 -6.78 14.08 3.26
C ARG A 319 -5.26 14.09 3.33
N LEU A 320 -4.67 13.17 4.09
CA LEU A 320 -3.21 13.05 4.21
C LEU A 320 -2.55 12.65 2.88
N VAL A 321 -3.14 11.69 2.16
CA VAL A 321 -2.64 11.29 0.84
C VAL A 321 -2.77 12.46 -0.14
N ALA A 322 -3.93 13.14 -0.16
CA ALA A 322 -4.15 14.30 -1.01
C ALA A 322 -3.14 15.44 -0.74
N GLY A 323 -2.84 15.71 0.54
CA GLY A 323 -1.84 16.71 0.94
C GLY A 323 -0.40 16.35 0.58
N ARG A 324 -0.05 15.05 0.56
CA ARG A 324 1.31 14.59 0.19
C ARG A 324 1.59 14.62 -1.30
N ILE A 325 0.56 14.62 -2.15
CA ILE A 325 0.75 14.76 -3.59
C ILE A 325 1.30 16.18 -3.83
N LYS A 326 2.50 16.32 -4.40
CA LYS A 326 3.00 17.63 -4.83
C LYS A 326 2.25 18.07 -6.10
N ASN A 327 1.92 19.36 -6.22
CA ASN A 327 1.34 19.97 -7.44
C ASN A 327 2.38 20.07 -8.57
N THR A 328 3.16 19.03 -8.81
CA THR A 328 4.16 19.00 -9.86
C THR A 328 3.59 18.25 -11.05
N PHE A 329 2.91 19.00 -11.91
CA PHE A 329 2.64 18.64 -13.31
C PHE A 329 3.75 19.15 -14.22
#